data_AF-A0A964YNI4-F1
#
_entry.id   AF-A0A964YNI4-F1
#
_cell.length_a   1.000
_cell.length_b   1.000
_cell.length_c   1.000
_cell.angle_alpha   90.00
_cell.angle_beta   90.00
_cell.angle_gamma   90.00
#
_symmetry.space_group_name_H-M   'P 1'
#
loop_
_entity.id
_entity.type
_entity.pdbx_description
1 polymer ?
#
loop_
_entity_poly.entity_id
_entity_poly.type
_entity_poly.pdbx_seq_one_letter_code
_entity_poly.pdbx_strand_id
1 'polypeptide(L)'
;MLPDIRNYTNTNLYLPILAASSIVDTAGLFVWRYTSKPNSPINKWYDRFGLSAYTADVLSIALGVVLTQLVTSWMGGAWNPWVFCGMAVVVQMAHDLFFGNVIVPMIPKGHNSIMDLMKEYVKIKNPGGILIVDAIYMIVASLLTMTFASMSPFSSWFALLWTIYITMYVLYTRPV
;
A
#
# COMPACT_ATOMS: atom_id res chain seq x y z
N MET A 1 11.69 10.73 -19.32
CA MET A 1 10.29 11.04 -18.91
C MET A 1 9.71 9.79 -18.29
N LEU A 2 8.96 9.88 -17.18
CA LEU A 2 8.33 8.70 -16.57
C LEU A 2 7.27 8.12 -17.54
N PRO A 3 7.25 6.80 -17.77
CA PRO A 3 6.35 6.18 -18.75
C PRO A 3 4.89 6.27 -18.33
N ASP A 4 3.99 6.31 -19.32
CA ASP A 4 2.56 6.20 -19.12
C ASP A 4 2.21 4.78 -18.64
N ILE A 5 1.74 4.70 -17.39
CA ILE A 5 1.33 3.44 -16.77
C ILE A 5 -0.19 3.29 -16.71
N ARG A 6 -1.00 4.12 -17.38
CA ARG A 6 -2.47 4.06 -17.28
C ARG A 6 -3.06 2.79 -17.87
N ASN A 7 -2.39 2.17 -18.85
CA ASN A 7 -2.91 1.00 -19.56
C ASN A 7 -3.01 -0.25 -18.66
N TYR A 8 -4.15 -0.41 -17.99
CA TYR A 8 -4.43 -1.52 -17.09
C TYR A 8 -4.52 -2.89 -17.79
N THR A 9 -4.70 -2.94 -19.12
CA THR A 9 -4.66 -4.21 -19.86
C THR A 9 -3.23 -4.67 -20.17
N ASN A 10 -2.22 -3.81 -19.96
CA ASN A 10 -0.82 -4.17 -20.13
C ASN A 10 -0.33 -4.99 -18.93
N THR A 11 -0.29 -6.31 -19.09
CA THR A 11 0.08 -7.24 -18.03
C THR A 11 1.53 -7.08 -17.55
N ASN A 12 2.40 -6.47 -18.36
CA ASN A 12 3.79 -6.22 -17.98
C ASN A 12 3.94 -5.18 -16.86
N LEU A 13 2.88 -4.42 -16.53
CA LEU A 13 2.90 -3.43 -15.46
C LEU A 13 2.66 -4.04 -14.07
N TYR A 14 2.05 -5.22 -13.96
CA TYR A 14 1.69 -5.80 -12.66
C TYR A 14 2.90 -6.20 -11.82
N LEU A 15 3.98 -6.69 -12.45
CA LEU A 15 5.21 -7.01 -11.74
C LEU A 15 5.91 -5.74 -11.19
N PRO A 16 6.10 -4.66 -11.97
CA PRO A 16 6.52 -3.35 -11.46
C PRO A 16 5.66 -2.83 -10.31
N ILE A 17 4.32 -2.92 -10.42
CA ILE A 17 3.38 -2.49 -9.37
C ILE A 17 3.63 -3.30 -8.08
N LEU A 18 3.73 -4.61 -8.19
CA LEU A 18 3.92 -5.49 -7.04
C LEU A 18 5.29 -5.26 -6.37
N ALA A 19 6.34 -5.11 -7.16
CA ALA A 19 7.68 -4.80 -6.67
C ALA A 19 7.74 -3.44 -5.96
N ALA A 20 7.16 -2.40 -6.56
CA ALA A 20 7.06 -1.07 -5.98
C ALA A 20 6.26 -1.07 -4.67
N SER A 21 5.09 -1.70 -4.67
CA SER A 21 4.21 -1.80 -3.48
C SER A 21 4.91 -2.53 -2.35
N SER A 22 5.60 -3.63 -2.65
CA SER A 22 6.41 -4.36 -1.67
C SER A 22 7.51 -3.47 -1.08
N ILE A 23 8.27 -2.75 -1.91
CA ILE A 23 9.35 -1.87 -1.42
C ILE A 23 8.80 -0.81 -0.48
N VAL A 24 7.71 -0.15 -0.86
CA VAL A 24 7.10 0.93 -0.07
C VAL A 24 6.61 0.39 1.27
N ASP A 25 5.90 -0.73 1.28
CA ASP A 25 5.38 -1.30 2.52
C ASP A 25 6.50 -1.80 3.44
N THR A 26 7.52 -2.49 2.91
CA THR A 26 8.67 -2.93 3.72
C THR A 26 9.44 -1.76 4.33
N ALA A 27 9.65 -0.69 3.56
CA ALA A 27 10.29 0.52 4.07
C ALA A 27 9.44 1.18 5.16
N GLY A 28 8.12 1.23 4.94
CA GLY A 28 7.15 1.70 5.91
C GLY A 28 7.16 0.90 7.21
N LEU A 29 7.02 -0.42 7.11
CA LEU A 29 7.12 -1.36 8.22
C LEU A 29 8.42 -1.16 9.00
N PHE A 30 9.57 -1.04 8.31
CA PHE A 30 10.85 -0.77 8.94
C PHE A 30 10.79 0.52 9.77
N VAL A 31 10.32 1.63 9.19
CA VAL A 31 10.16 2.90 9.92
C VAL A 31 9.23 2.73 11.13
N TRP A 32 8.10 2.04 10.97
CA TRP A 32 7.14 1.84 12.04
C TRP A 32 7.69 1.00 13.20
N ARG A 33 8.49 -0.02 12.93
CA ARG A 33 9.17 -0.80 13.98
C ARG A 33 10.05 0.11 14.87
N TYR A 34 10.70 1.13 14.32
CA TYR A 34 11.58 1.99 15.12
C TYR A 34 10.92 3.27 15.69
N THR A 35 9.76 3.67 15.16
CA THR A 35 9.14 4.97 15.51
C THR A 35 7.80 4.84 16.22
N SER A 36 7.09 3.72 16.06
CA SER A 36 5.80 3.50 16.70
C SER A 36 5.95 2.83 18.06
N LYS A 37 5.11 3.26 19.02
CA LYS A 37 5.05 2.66 20.36
C LYS A 37 4.80 1.14 20.27
N PRO A 38 5.37 0.31 21.16
CA PRO A 38 5.19 -1.14 21.12
C PRO A 38 3.73 -1.61 21.09
N ASN A 39 2.83 -0.96 21.85
CA ASN A 39 1.41 -1.31 21.89
C ASN A 39 0.54 -0.52 20.90
N SER A 40 1.15 0.17 19.94
CA SER A 40 0.42 0.87 18.90
C SER A 40 -0.37 -0.10 18.02
N PRO A 41 -1.49 0.34 17.42
CA PRO A 41 -2.28 -0.51 16.53
C PRO A 41 -1.45 -1.12 15.39
N ILE A 42 -0.50 -0.36 14.81
CA ILE A 42 0.40 -0.82 13.75
C ILE A 42 1.35 -1.94 14.19
N ASN A 43 1.92 -1.87 15.39
CA ASN A 43 2.71 -2.97 15.90
C ASN A 43 1.83 -4.19 16.23
N LYS A 44 0.64 -3.99 16.81
CA LYS A 44 -0.32 -5.10 17.03
C LYS A 44 -0.72 -5.79 15.71
N TRP A 45 -0.87 -5.03 14.62
CA TRP A 45 -1.21 -5.55 13.30
C TRP A 45 -0.17 -6.54 12.81
N TYR A 46 1.10 -6.11 12.75
CA TYR A 46 2.19 -6.97 12.30
C TYR A 46 2.54 -8.07 13.29
N ASP A 47 2.47 -7.84 14.60
CA ASP A 47 2.78 -8.87 15.61
C ASP A 47 1.73 -9.98 15.63
N ARG A 48 0.46 -9.64 15.38
CA ARG A 48 -0.64 -10.62 15.43
C ARG A 48 -0.80 -11.39 14.13
N PHE A 49 -0.59 -10.76 12.98
CA PHE A 49 -0.91 -11.34 11.67
C PHE A 49 0.31 -11.59 10.78
N GLY A 50 1.49 -11.07 11.14
CA GLY A 50 2.76 -11.34 10.46
C GLY A 50 2.66 -11.13 8.95
N LEU A 51 2.94 -12.20 8.19
CA LEU A 51 2.90 -12.16 6.72
C LEU A 51 1.51 -11.90 6.14
N SER A 52 0.43 -12.27 6.85
CA SER A 52 -0.93 -11.96 6.37
C SER A 52 -1.21 -10.46 6.41
N ALA A 53 -0.74 -9.76 7.45
CA ALA A 53 -0.81 -8.30 7.53
C ALA A 53 0.00 -7.65 6.40
N TYR A 54 1.28 -8.01 6.29
CA TYR A 54 2.16 -7.49 5.23
C TYR A 54 1.60 -7.73 3.83
N THR A 55 1.11 -8.94 3.54
CA THR A 55 0.55 -9.25 2.23
C THR A 55 -0.72 -8.44 1.94
N ALA A 56 -1.56 -8.22 2.96
CA ALA A 56 -2.75 -7.38 2.82
C ALA A 56 -2.36 -5.92 2.50
N ASP A 57 -1.35 -5.36 3.16
CA ASP A 57 -0.91 -3.98 2.95
C ASP A 57 -0.29 -3.80 1.56
N VAL A 58 0.59 -4.72 1.14
CA VAL A 58 1.18 -4.72 -0.22
C VAL A 58 0.09 -4.83 -1.30
N LEU A 59 -0.87 -5.73 -1.13
CA LEU A 59 -1.97 -5.89 -2.08
C LEU A 59 -2.90 -4.67 -2.08
N SER A 60 -3.12 -4.02 -0.94
CA SER A 60 -3.91 -2.80 -0.86
C SER A 60 -3.29 -1.68 -1.70
N ILE A 61 -1.98 -1.43 -1.55
CA ILE A 61 -1.24 -0.44 -2.35
C ILE A 61 -1.29 -0.83 -3.84
N ALA A 62 -1.02 -2.09 -4.18
CA ALA A 62 -1.03 -2.56 -5.55
C ALA A 62 -2.41 -2.39 -6.21
N LEU A 63 -3.48 -2.76 -5.51
CA LEU A 63 -4.86 -2.54 -5.96
C LEU A 63 -5.18 -1.06 -6.11
N GLY A 64 -4.73 -0.21 -5.19
CA GLY A 64 -4.86 1.24 -5.30
C GLY A 64 -4.24 1.78 -6.60
N VAL A 65 -3.05 1.31 -6.98
CA VAL A 65 -2.41 1.70 -8.24
C VAL A 65 -3.21 1.19 -9.44
N VAL A 66 -3.66 -0.06 -9.43
CA VAL A 66 -4.47 -0.64 -10.52
C VAL A 66 -5.82 0.08 -10.69
N LEU A 67 -6.50 0.42 -9.59
CA LEU A 67 -7.72 1.23 -9.63
C LEU A 67 -7.44 2.62 -10.18
N THR A 68 -6.28 3.20 -9.86
CA THR A 68 -5.86 4.48 -10.43
C THR A 68 -5.63 4.37 -11.94
N GLN A 69 -5.04 3.27 -12.43
CA GLN A 69 -4.91 3.00 -13.88
C GLN A 69 -6.28 3.00 -14.57
N LEU A 70 -7.30 2.36 -13.97
CA LEU A 70 -8.66 2.33 -14.50
C LEU A 70 -9.28 3.73 -14.55
N VAL A 71 -9.26 4.46 -13.44
CA VAL A 71 -9.86 5.81 -13.35
C VAL A 71 -9.18 6.78 -14.31
N THR A 72 -7.85 6.81 -14.32
CA THR A 72 -7.09 7.74 -15.19
C THR A 72 -7.13 7.36 -16.67
N SER A 73 -7.27 6.07 -17.00
CA SER A 73 -7.56 5.64 -18.37
C SER A 73 -8.92 6.12 -18.84
N TRP A 74 -9.94 6.01 -17.98
CA TRP A 74 -11.29 6.47 -18.29
C TRP A 74 -11.38 7.99 -18.44
N MET A 75 -10.67 8.75 -17.60
CA MET A 75 -10.58 10.21 -17.71
C MET A 75 -9.93 10.70 -19.01
N GLY A 76 -9.06 9.89 -19.62
CA GLY A 76 -8.33 10.24 -20.84
C GLY A 76 -7.32 11.38 -20.65
N GLY A 77 -7.07 12.14 -21.73
CA GLY A 77 -6.15 13.28 -21.72
C GLY A 77 -4.66 12.92 -21.87
N ALA A 78 -3.83 13.96 -21.97
CA ALA A 78 -2.39 13.83 -22.11
C ALA A 78 -1.76 13.22 -20.85
N TRP A 79 -0.76 12.37 -21.03
CA TRP A 79 -0.04 11.75 -19.91
C TRP A 79 0.64 12.81 -19.03
N ASN A 80 0.35 12.76 -17.74
CA ASN A 80 1.05 13.54 -16.72
C ASN A 80 1.22 12.68 -15.45
N PRO A 81 2.45 12.35 -15.04
CA PRO A 81 2.69 11.50 -13.88
C PRO A 81 2.18 12.10 -12.57
N TRP A 82 2.11 13.43 -12.47
CA TRP A 82 1.61 14.11 -11.28
C TRP A 82 0.08 14.07 -11.18
N VAL A 83 -0.62 14.11 -12.32
CA VAL A 83 -2.06 13.88 -12.36
C VAL A 83 -2.38 12.44 -11.95
N PHE A 84 -1.56 11.47 -12.40
CA PHE A 84 -1.70 10.09 -11.96
C PHE A 84 -1.48 9.95 -10.45
N CYS A 85 -0.42 10.53 -9.89
CA CYS A 85 -0.15 10.47 -8.44
C CYS A 85 -1.25 11.16 -7.62
N GLY A 86 -1.74 12.32 -8.06
CA GLY A 86 -2.86 13.01 -7.41
C GLY A 86 -4.13 12.16 -7.42
N MET A 87 -4.42 11.49 -8.55
CA MET A 87 -5.54 10.56 -8.63
C MET A 87 -5.35 9.31 -7.75
N ALA A 88 -4.11 8.82 -7.61
CA ALA A 88 -3.80 7.70 -6.73
C ALA A 88 -4.16 8.00 -5.27
N VAL A 89 -3.87 9.21 -4.81
CA VAL A 89 -4.27 9.68 -3.48
C VAL A 89 -5.80 9.75 -3.36
N VAL A 90 -6.50 10.31 -4.36
CA VAL A 90 -7.97 10.38 -4.34
C VAL A 90 -8.60 8.99 -4.27
N VAL A 91 -8.11 8.04 -5.08
CA VAL A 91 -8.59 6.65 -5.09
C VAL A 91 -8.34 5.97 -3.75
N GLN A 92 -7.14 6.10 -3.18
CA GLN A 92 -6.80 5.54 -1.87
C GLN A 92 -7.67 6.13 -0.75
N MET A 93 -7.83 7.46 -0.70
CA MET A 93 -8.68 8.10 0.30
C MET A 93 -10.13 7.63 0.20
N ALA A 94 -10.67 7.52 -1.02
CA ALA A 94 -12.02 6.99 -1.21
C ALA A 94 -12.16 5.54 -0.75
N HIS A 95 -11.17 4.69 -1.08
CA HIS A 95 -11.10 3.30 -0.65
C HIS A 95 -11.06 3.17 0.88
N ASP A 96 -10.17 3.90 1.55
CA ASP A 96 -9.96 3.77 2.99
C ASP A 96 -11.12 4.32 3.81
N LEU A 97 -11.71 5.43 3.36
CA LEU A 97 -12.93 5.96 3.97
C LEU A 97 -14.12 5.02 3.79
N PHE A 98 -14.25 4.38 2.63
CA PHE A 98 -15.28 3.37 2.41
C PHE A 98 -15.05 2.14 3.28
N PHE A 99 -13.82 1.61 3.30
CA PHE A 99 -13.46 0.45 4.09
C PHE A 99 -13.69 0.69 5.59
N GLY A 100 -13.14 1.79 6.13
CA GLY A 100 -13.22 2.13 7.54
C GLY A 100 -14.62 2.46 8.04
N ASN A 101 -15.43 3.18 7.23
CA ASN A 101 -16.75 3.63 7.66
C ASN A 101 -17.89 2.67 7.31
N VAL A 102 -17.73 1.84 6.26
CA VAL A 102 -18.81 0.96 5.78
C VAL A 102 -18.50 -0.51 6.04
N ILE A 103 -17.32 -0.98 5.63
CA ILE A 103 -16.99 -2.42 5.70
C ILE A 103 -16.63 -2.84 7.12
N VAL A 104 -15.78 -2.08 7.82
CA VAL A 104 -15.34 -2.42 9.18
C VAL A 104 -16.49 -2.53 10.19
N PRO A 105 -17.48 -1.63 10.22
CA PRO A 105 -18.60 -1.72 11.17
C PRO A 105 -19.60 -2.82 10.83
N MET A 106 -19.69 -3.24 9.56
CA MET A 106 -20.67 -4.23 9.09
C MET A 106 -20.40 -5.63 9.65
N ILE A 107 -19.14 -5.97 9.91
CA ILE A 107 -18.78 -7.30 10.43
C ILE A 107 -18.92 -7.30 11.96
N PRO A 108 -19.71 -8.21 12.56
CA PRO A 108 -19.84 -8.31 14.01
C PRO A 108 -18.50 -8.60 14.70
N LYS A 109 -18.38 -8.18 15.97
CA LYS A 109 -17.18 -8.50 16.77
C LYS A 109 -17.07 -9.99 17.03
N GLY A 110 -15.85 -10.53 16.98
CA GLY A 110 -15.56 -11.94 17.22
C GLY A 110 -15.69 -12.84 15.98
N HIS A 111 -16.17 -12.31 14.84
CA HIS A 111 -16.32 -13.09 13.61
C HIS A 111 -15.04 -13.10 12.76
N ASN A 112 -14.22 -12.05 12.86
CA ASN A 112 -12.99 -11.92 12.08
C ASN A 112 -11.95 -11.13 12.88
N SER A 113 -10.80 -11.75 13.16
CA SER A 113 -9.74 -11.18 13.98
C SER A 113 -9.10 -9.94 13.39
N ILE A 114 -8.92 -9.89 12.06
CA ILE A 114 -8.44 -8.71 11.32
C ILE A 114 -9.43 -7.56 11.52
N MET A 115 -10.71 -7.82 11.28
CA MET A 115 -11.74 -6.78 11.37
C MET A 115 -11.92 -6.27 12.80
N ASP A 116 -11.73 -7.14 13.79
CA ASP A 116 -11.75 -6.75 15.19
C ASP A 116 -10.62 -5.81 15.55
N LEU A 117 -9.41 -6.02 15.01
CA LEU A 117 -8.32 -5.06 15.18
C LEU A 117 -8.60 -3.76 14.41
N MET A 118 -9.12 -3.82 13.18
CA MET A 118 -9.47 -2.63 12.40
C MET A 118 -10.51 -1.74 13.12
N LYS A 119 -11.43 -2.32 13.89
CA LYS A 119 -12.35 -1.56 14.75
C LYS A 119 -11.63 -0.80 15.87
N GLU A 120 -10.45 -1.25 16.33
CA GLU A 120 -9.59 -0.46 17.23
C GLU A 120 -8.95 0.70 16.48
N TYR A 121 -8.51 0.48 15.24
CA TYR A 121 -7.89 1.51 14.39
C TYR A 121 -8.81 2.68 14.09
N VAL A 122 -10.05 2.41 13.67
CA VAL A 122 -11.03 3.46 13.33
C VAL A 122 -11.38 4.34 14.55
N LYS A 123 -11.11 3.86 15.78
CA LYS A 123 -11.35 4.60 17.02
C LYS A 123 -10.15 5.41 17.52
N ILE A 124 -9.01 5.36 16.84
CA ILE A 124 -7.82 6.13 17.22
C ILE A 124 -8.12 7.63 17.14
N LYS A 125 -7.67 8.38 18.16
CA LYS A 125 -7.76 9.84 18.18
C LYS A 125 -6.77 10.40 17.14
N ASN A 126 -7.28 11.17 16.18
CA ASN A 126 -6.54 11.75 15.04
C ASN A 126 -6.21 10.76 13.89
N PRO A 127 -7.22 10.22 13.18
CA PRO A 127 -7.01 9.31 12.04
C PRO A 127 -6.36 9.98 10.82
N GLY A 128 -6.33 11.31 10.75
CA GLY A 128 -5.80 12.06 9.60
C GLY A 128 -4.31 11.81 9.34
N GLY A 129 -3.53 11.51 10.38
CA GLY A 129 -2.11 11.18 10.23
C GLY A 129 -1.87 9.89 9.44
N ILE A 130 -2.79 8.91 9.56
CA ILE A 130 -2.70 7.63 8.84
C ILE A 130 -2.92 7.88 7.34
N LEU A 131 -3.99 8.61 7.00
CA LEU A 131 -4.32 8.94 5.61
C LEU A 131 -3.19 9.71 4.90
N ILE A 132 -2.44 10.55 5.60
CA ILE A 132 -1.28 11.26 5.03
C ILE A 132 -0.16 10.29 4.68
N VAL A 133 0.13 9.31 5.55
CA VAL A 133 1.17 8.32 5.27
C VAL A 133 0.75 7.43 4.10
N ASP A 134 -0.50 7.00 4.06
CA ASP A 134 -1.03 6.19 2.95
C ASP A 134 -0.97 6.96 1.61
N ALA A 135 -1.27 8.27 1.62
CA ALA A 135 -1.10 9.12 0.45
C ALA A 135 0.37 9.18 -0.03
N ILE A 136 1.33 9.28 0.90
CA ILE A 136 2.76 9.23 0.57
C ILE A 136 3.10 7.86 -0.04
N TYR A 137 2.60 6.76 0.52
CA TYR A 137 2.85 5.41 0.00
C TYR A 137 2.33 5.26 -1.42
N MET A 138 1.12 5.76 -1.70
CA MET A 138 0.55 5.74 -3.05
C MET A 138 1.37 6.54 -4.05
N ILE A 139 1.85 7.73 -3.68
CA ILE A 139 2.72 8.54 -4.54
C ILE A 139 4.02 7.80 -4.83
N VAL A 140 4.71 7.32 -3.78
CA VAL A 140 6.01 6.65 -3.94
C VAL A 140 5.85 5.35 -4.73
N ALA A 141 4.82 4.54 -4.46
CA ALA A 141 4.55 3.30 -5.20
C ALA A 141 4.26 3.60 -6.68
N SER A 142 3.51 4.66 -6.98
CA SER A 142 3.23 5.08 -8.35
C SER A 142 4.51 5.50 -9.09
N LEU A 143 5.36 6.31 -8.46
CA LEU A 143 6.62 6.76 -9.06
C LEU A 143 7.62 5.60 -9.24
N LEU A 144 7.72 4.69 -8.26
CA LEU A 144 8.54 3.49 -8.37
C LEU A 144 8.01 2.55 -9.45
N THR A 145 6.70 2.40 -9.58
CA THR A 145 6.08 1.62 -10.67
C THR A 145 6.49 2.19 -12.03
N MET A 146 6.38 3.51 -12.22
CA MET A 146 6.81 4.17 -13.45
C MET A 146 8.31 3.94 -13.73
N THR A 147 9.13 4.00 -12.67
CA THR A 147 10.58 3.75 -12.78
C THR A 147 10.84 2.32 -13.22
N PHE A 148 10.28 1.32 -12.54
CA PHE A 148 10.44 -0.09 -12.88
C PHE A 148 9.86 -0.46 -14.25
N ALA A 149 8.76 0.17 -14.66
CA ALA A 149 8.18 -0.02 -15.99
C ALA A 149 9.09 0.47 -17.12
N SER A 150 10.03 1.37 -16.84
CA SER A 150 11.06 1.83 -17.80
C SER A 150 12.34 0.99 -17.78
N MET A 151 12.46 0.05 -16.84
CA MET A 151 13.62 -0.83 -16.67
C MET A 151 13.37 -2.22 -17.24
N SER A 152 14.36 -3.10 -17.17
CA SER A 152 14.17 -4.49 -17.55
C SER A 152 13.27 -5.22 -16.53
N PRO A 153 12.51 -6.26 -16.95
CA PRO A 153 11.71 -7.06 -16.03
C PRO A 153 12.55 -7.69 -14.90
N PHE A 154 13.83 -7.96 -15.16
CA PHE A 154 14.78 -8.45 -14.15
C PHE A 154 14.87 -7.50 -12.95
N SER A 155 14.87 -6.18 -13.15
CA SER A 155 14.95 -5.21 -12.05
C SER A 155 13.74 -5.32 -11.11
N SER A 156 12.54 -5.52 -11.64
CA SER A 156 11.34 -5.69 -10.82
C SER A 156 11.36 -7.02 -10.07
N TRP A 157 11.77 -8.11 -10.73
CA TRP A 157 11.93 -9.42 -10.08
C TRP A 157 12.98 -9.39 -8.97
N PHE A 158 14.15 -8.82 -9.25
CA PHE A 158 15.24 -8.72 -8.28
C PHE A 158 14.83 -7.90 -7.07
N ALA A 159 14.20 -6.73 -7.30
CA ALA A 159 13.65 -5.90 -6.24
C ALA A 159 12.62 -6.64 -5.39
N LEU A 160 11.65 -7.32 -6.03
CA LEU A 160 10.61 -8.07 -5.33
C LEU A 160 11.19 -9.18 -4.44
N LEU A 161 12.08 -10.01 -4.99
CA LEU A 161 12.70 -11.12 -4.24
C LEU A 161 13.52 -10.61 -3.06
N TRP A 162 14.32 -9.57 -3.28
CA TRP A 162 15.14 -8.95 -2.26
C TRP A 162 14.30 -8.34 -1.13
N THR A 163 13.23 -7.63 -1.50
CA THR A 163 12.32 -6.99 -0.55
C THR A 163 11.55 -8.01 0.29
N ILE A 164 11.02 -9.08 -0.32
CA ILE A 164 10.34 -10.15 0.43
C ILE A 164 11.32 -10.80 1.41
N TYR A 165 12.56 -11.07 0.98
CA TYR A 165 13.58 -11.62 1.86
C TYR A 165 13.87 -10.71 3.06
N ILE A 166 14.11 -9.41 2.84
CA ILE A 166 14.33 -8.43 3.91
C ILE A 166 13.13 -8.34 4.86
N THR A 167 11.91 -8.32 4.30
CA THR A 167 10.67 -8.18 5.07
C THR A 167 10.55 -9.23 6.16
N MET A 168 11.01 -10.47 5.90
CA MET A 168 11.00 -11.53 6.89
C MET A 168 11.76 -11.13 8.16
N TYR A 169 12.89 -10.44 8.05
CA TYR A 169 13.66 -9.99 9.21
C TYR A 169 13.01 -8.77 9.89
N VAL A 170 12.50 -7.84 9.10
CA VAL A 170 11.85 -6.62 9.63
C VAL A 170 10.57 -6.97 10.39
N LEU A 171 9.77 -7.93 9.89
CA LEU A 171 8.54 -8.37 10.56
C LEU A 171 8.79 -8.88 11.98
N TYR A 172 9.94 -9.51 12.26
CA TYR A 172 10.29 -9.99 13.60
C TYR A 172 11.18 -9.03 14.39
N THR A 173 11.45 -7.84 13.86
CA THR A 173 12.14 -6.79 14.60
C THR A 173 11.19 -6.24 15.67
N ARG A 174 11.64 -6.27 16.93
CA ARG A 174 10.84 -5.76 18.05
C ARG A 174 10.82 -4.24 18.04
N PRO A 175 9.64 -3.62 18.28
CA PRO A 175 9.57 -2.18 18.36
C PRO A 175 10.35 -1.63 19.54
N VAL A 176 11.03 -0.50 19.31
CA VAL A 176 11.87 0.20 20.30
C VAL A 176 11.03 1.15 21.16
#